data_AF-A0A6L7MNW9-F1
#
_entry.id   AF-A0A6L7MNW9-F1
#
_cell.length_a   1.000
_cell.length_b   1.000
_cell.length_c   1.000
_cell.angle_alpha   90.00
_cell.angle_beta   90.00
_cell.angle_gamma   90.00
#
_symmetry.space_group_name_H-M   'P 1'
#
loop_
_entity.id
_entity.type
_entity.pdbx_description
1 polymer ?
#
loop_
_entity_poly.entity_id
_entity_poly.type
_entity_poly.pdbx_seq_one_letter_code
_entity_poly.pdbx_strand_id
1 'polypeptide(L)'
;MTPTPASGAFPLSLEHKFGEVVIPEQPQRVVTVGFSEHDPVLALGVNPVAVREWFGGHPYATWPWAQDELGDAQPTVLNMPFGELDYEKIASLRPDIVIATHSGITEQEYDRLSRIAPTLAQSGDYPDFGMPWQEQTRSIGRALGLAGVAEDAVSDVEAKIASAGKQFPQFRGATVAWASPASGQGQYWAVGPTTPPMRFLSAMGFTVSPALADVVGDKDSAQISSEHLGLLDVDALIFQGRSEEGVETFRNDPLFSQLDVARENRTVFFSSTLDPVYGALSFSTVLSLSYAEDELTPMLAAAVAGEANGMMVSSMDDAFPITVQHKYGWTSVAEFPERVLSLGFNEHDALLAIGVKPIAVRYWFGEEPYAVFSWAQGALGDTQPEVLRMSGGELDFEKIASLRPDLISGVYSGISEDEYNTLTKIAPTIAQSGEYIDYGMSWQEQTRLIGLALGRFEQADRMVSEVEAQFEAVQERHPDWSGKTVVVGAPRGDGQFAFVASEDARSRVFTSMGFAAPEKFDEIAGDSYWGNISLEQANLLEADLLVIHQMQWVEGGRAAVLEDPILSLLKVVQEGRVLFIEGPQDDALQFGTVLSLEYFLDQIEPRIVAAMDGDPATEANP
;
A
#
# COMPACT_ATOMS: atom_id res chain seq x y z
N MET A 1 -21.70 28.20 31.48
CA MET A 1 -22.09 28.81 30.19
C MET A 1 -21.01 29.80 29.81
N THR A 2 -19.93 29.29 29.22
CA THR A 2 -18.91 30.08 28.53
C THR A 2 -19.52 30.52 27.19
N PRO A 3 -19.31 31.76 26.74
CA PRO A 3 -19.91 32.25 25.51
C PRO A 3 -19.30 31.51 24.32
N THR A 4 -20.15 30.93 23.47
CA THR A 4 -19.78 30.44 22.14
C THR A 4 -19.15 31.59 21.36
N PRO A 5 -17.89 31.49 20.87
CA PRO A 5 -17.28 32.54 20.06
C PRO A 5 -18.10 32.76 18.79
N ALA A 6 -18.30 34.02 18.42
CA ALA A 6 -18.82 34.37 17.10
C ALA A 6 -17.85 33.87 16.02
N SER A 7 -18.38 33.37 14.92
CA SER A 7 -17.62 32.86 13.77
C SER A 7 -16.52 33.84 13.31
N GLY A 8 -15.28 33.36 13.17
CA GLY A 8 -14.23 34.03 12.39
C GLY A 8 -13.27 34.97 13.13
N ALA A 9 -13.29 35.04 14.47
CA ALA A 9 -12.30 35.81 15.22
C ALA A 9 -11.19 34.90 15.77
N PHE A 10 -9.95 35.10 15.29
CA PHE A 10 -8.74 34.49 15.84
C PHE A 10 -8.19 35.35 17.00
N PRO A 11 -7.53 34.76 18.03
CA PRO A 11 -7.24 33.34 18.18
C PRO A 11 -8.50 32.50 18.45
N LEU A 12 -8.57 31.34 17.82
CA LEU A 12 -9.67 30.38 17.94
C LEU A 12 -9.19 29.15 18.70
N SER A 13 -9.95 28.72 19.71
CA SER A 13 -9.73 27.44 20.37
C SER A 13 -10.77 26.41 19.92
N LEU A 14 -10.33 25.17 19.67
CA LEU A 14 -11.21 24.03 19.36
C LEU A 14 -10.84 22.82 20.22
N GLU A 15 -11.84 22.14 20.76
CA GLU A 15 -11.66 20.88 21.49
C GLU A 15 -11.61 19.70 20.51
N HIS A 16 -10.80 18.69 20.84
CA HIS A 16 -10.64 17.44 20.10
C HIS A 16 -10.25 16.30 21.06
N LYS A 17 -10.08 15.07 20.56
CA LYS A 17 -9.80 13.85 21.36
C LYS A 17 -8.60 13.99 22.33
N PHE A 18 -7.55 14.73 21.95
CA PHE A 18 -6.34 14.92 22.76
C PHE A 18 -6.27 16.23 23.57
N GLY A 19 -7.38 16.97 23.69
CA GLY A 19 -7.41 18.25 24.41
C GLY A 19 -7.91 19.42 23.57
N GLU A 20 -7.20 20.55 23.60
CA GLU A 20 -7.57 21.79 22.91
C GLU A 20 -6.45 22.24 21.97
N VAL A 21 -6.79 22.62 20.74
CA VAL A 21 -5.90 23.32 19.83
C VAL A 21 -6.20 24.82 19.85
N VAL A 22 -5.16 25.64 19.99
CA VAL A 22 -5.24 27.10 19.88
C VAL A 22 -4.66 27.51 18.53
N ILE A 23 -5.51 28.09 17.68
CA ILE A 23 -5.16 28.57 16.35
C ILE A 23 -5.02 30.09 16.43
N PRO A 24 -3.80 30.65 16.35
CA PRO A 24 -3.55 32.05 16.67
C PRO A 24 -4.07 33.03 15.61
N GLU A 25 -4.03 32.63 14.34
CA GLU A 25 -4.40 33.43 13.16
C GLU A 25 -5.01 32.51 12.10
N GLN A 26 -5.67 33.09 11.10
CA GLN A 26 -6.26 32.30 10.02
C GLN A 26 -5.19 31.54 9.22
N PRO A 27 -5.19 30.19 9.22
CA PRO A 27 -4.14 29.41 8.57
C PRO A 27 -4.07 29.68 7.07
N GLN A 28 -2.86 29.78 6.52
CA GLN A 28 -2.60 29.89 5.07
C GLN A 28 -1.86 28.66 4.53
N ARG A 29 -1.04 28.01 5.37
CA ARG A 29 -0.27 26.81 5.06
C ARG A 29 -0.87 25.60 5.76
N VAL A 30 -1.80 24.94 5.08
CA VAL A 30 -2.50 23.76 5.60
C VAL A 30 -1.78 22.49 5.16
N VAL A 31 -1.41 21.64 6.11
CA VAL A 31 -0.94 20.27 5.84
C VAL A 31 -2.01 19.30 6.30
N THR A 32 -2.37 18.33 5.46
CA THR A 32 -3.29 17.24 5.81
C THR A 32 -2.49 15.95 5.97
N VAL A 33 -2.70 15.24 7.09
CA VAL A 33 -1.99 13.97 7.40
C VAL A 33 -2.95 12.80 7.61
N GLY A 34 -4.26 13.04 7.55
CA GLY A 34 -5.29 12.02 7.48
C GLY A 34 -5.63 11.60 6.05
N PHE A 35 -6.39 10.52 5.94
CA PHE A 35 -6.59 9.79 4.68
C PHE A 35 -7.51 10.47 3.67
N SER A 36 -8.38 11.40 4.10
CA SER A 36 -9.40 12.01 3.21
C SER A 36 -9.58 13.52 3.40
N GLU A 37 -8.74 14.16 4.20
CA GLU A 37 -9.01 15.51 4.73
C GLU A 37 -8.71 16.64 3.76
N HIS A 38 -7.99 16.35 2.69
CA HIS A 38 -7.76 17.33 1.63
C HIS A 38 -9.06 17.69 0.93
N ASP A 39 -10.03 16.77 0.81
CA ASP A 39 -11.33 17.05 0.21
C ASP A 39 -12.10 18.18 0.92
N PRO A 40 -12.38 18.12 2.24
CA PRO A 40 -13.03 19.23 2.92
C PRO A 40 -12.18 20.50 2.94
N VAL A 41 -10.86 20.43 2.86
CA VAL A 41 -10.00 21.62 2.75
C VAL A 41 -10.18 22.30 1.37
N LEU A 42 -10.17 21.51 0.29
CA LEU A 42 -10.40 21.94 -1.08
C LEU A 42 -11.82 22.47 -1.29
N ALA A 43 -12.83 21.80 -0.73
CA ALA A 43 -14.24 22.23 -0.78
C ALA A 43 -14.46 23.63 -0.18
N LEU A 44 -13.62 24.02 0.78
CA LEU A 44 -13.67 25.33 1.41
C LEU A 44 -12.85 26.39 0.66
N GLY A 45 -12.28 26.04 -0.50
CA GLY A 45 -11.49 26.92 -1.36
C GLY A 45 -10.06 27.14 -0.86
N VAL A 46 -9.53 26.22 -0.04
CA VAL A 46 -8.16 26.28 0.46
C VAL A 46 -7.33 25.19 -0.20
N ASN A 47 -6.20 25.57 -0.80
CA ASN A 47 -5.25 24.60 -1.36
C ASN A 47 -4.24 24.19 -0.27
N PRO A 48 -4.20 22.91 0.13
CA PRO A 48 -3.19 22.45 1.07
C PRO A 48 -1.79 22.57 0.45
N VAL A 49 -0.77 22.74 1.30
CA VAL A 49 0.64 22.69 0.84
C VAL A 49 1.17 21.26 0.80
N ALA A 50 0.51 20.35 1.50
CA ALA A 50 0.77 18.91 1.43
C ALA A 50 -0.47 18.07 1.73
N VAL A 51 -0.54 16.93 1.07
CA VAL A 51 -1.63 15.96 1.14
C VAL A 51 -1.04 14.58 1.40
N ARG A 52 -1.65 13.81 2.31
CA ARG A 52 -1.35 12.39 2.47
C ARG A 52 -1.97 11.59 1.32
N GLU A 53 -1.15 10.76 0.66
CA GLU A 53 -1.67 9.71 -0.22
C GLU A 53 -2.32 8.61 0.64
N TRP A 54 -3.58 8.30 0.35
CA TRP A 54 -4.25 7.14 0.94
C TRP A 54 -4.22 5.96 -0.01
N PHE A 55 -4.86 6.11 -1.16
CA PHE A 55 -4.82 5.19 -2.29
C PHE A 55 -5.33 5.90 -3.54
N GLY A 56 -5.08 5.27 -4.69
CA GLY A 56 -5.54 5.75 -6.00
C GLY A 56 -4.39 6.18 -6.90
N GLY A 57 -3.32 6.74 -6.34
CA GLY A 57 -2.20 7.28 -7.11
C GLY A 57 -2.66 8.30 -8.15
N HIS A 58 -3.60 9.14 -7.76
CA HIS A 58 -4.01 10.27 -8.59
C HIS A 58 -3.01 11.42 -8.42
N PRO A 59 -2.85 12.28 -9.44
CA PRO A 59 -2.00 13.46 -9.33
C PRO A 59 -2.30 14.23 -8.05
N TYR A 60 -1.24 14.48 -7.27
CA TYR A 60 -1.30 15.23 -6.02
C TYR A 60 -2.14 14.59 -4.90
N ALA A 61 -2.35 13.27 -4.96
CA ALA A 61 -3.20 12.52 -4.04
C ALA A 61 -4.68 12.95 -4.04
N THR A 62 -5.10 13.64 -5.11
CA THR A 62 -6.44 14.19 -5.25
C THR A 62 -7.22 13.41 -6.30
N TRP A 63 -8.35 12.85 -5.92
CA TRP A 63 -9.19 12.07 -6.83
C TRP A 63 -9.93 12.94 -7.85
N PRO A 64 -10.45 12.38 -8.96
CA PRO A 64 -11.06 13.14 -10.04
C PRO A 64 -12.16 14.11 -9.61
N TRP A 65 -12.94 13.79 -8.57
CA TRP A 65 -14.01 14.64 -8.03
C TRP A 65 -13.54 15.92 -7.35
N ALA A 66 -12.25 16.03 -7.00
CA ALA A 66 -11.67 17.17 -6.28
C ALA A 66 -10.59 17.90 -7.10
N GLN A 67 -10.35 17.49 -8.34
CA GLN A 67 -9.33 18.10 -9.21
C GLN A 67 -9.73 19.52 -9.66
N ASP A 68 -11.01 19.79 -9.84
CA ASP A 68 -11.49 21.13 -10.21
C ASP A 68 -11.26 22.14 -9.08
N GLU A 69 -11.46 21.72 -7.82
CA GLU A 69 -11.19 22.51 -6.62
C GLU A 69 -9.70 22.68 -6.37
N LEU A 70 -8.88 21.68 -6.70
CA LEU A 70 -7.41 21.76 -6.63
C LEU A 70 -6.86 22.80 -7.63
N GLY A 71 -7.40 22.84 -8.84
CA GLY A 71 -6.94 23.71 -9.92
C GLY A 71 -5.45 23.52 -10.24
N ASP A 72 -4.69 24.62 -10.33
CA ASP A 72 -3.25 24.59 -10.64
C ASP A 72 -2.35 24.27 -9.43
N ALA A 73 -2.93 23.96 -8.26
CA ALA A 73 -2.15 23.68 -7.07
C ALA A 73 -1.38 22.35 -7.20
N GLN A 74 -0.17 22.35 -6.66
CA GLN A 74 0.74 21.19 -6.70
C GLN A 74 1.23 20.89 -5.27
N PRO A 75 0.35 20.40 -4.37
CA PRO A 75 0.76 20.07 -3.02
C PRO A 75 1.83 18.98 -3.03
N THR A 76 2.67 19.00 -2.00
CA THR A 76 3.57 17.88 -1.75
C THR A 76 2.76 16.66 -1.35
N VAL A 77 2.92 15.54 -2.06
CA VAL A 77 2.34 14.27 -1.64
C VAL A 77 3.21 13.67 -0.54
N LEU A 78 2.58 13.30 0.56
CA LEU A 78 3.17 12.60 1.70
C LEU A 78 2.80 11.12 1.56
N ASN A 79 3.72 10.31 1.05
CA ASN A 79 3.58 8.86 1.01
C ASN A 79 4.04 8.31 2.36
N MET A 80 3.08 8.04 3.23
CA MET A 80 3.33 7.60 4.60
C MET A 80 2.56 6.30 4.85
N PRO A 81 3.25 5.19 5.20
CA PRO A 81 2.62 3.95 5.62
C PRO A 81 1.55 4.18 6.69
N PHE A 82 0.61 3.25 6.80
CA PHE A 82 -0.38 3.31 7.86
C PHE A 82 0.33 3.30 9.23
N GLY A 83 -0.02 4.24 10.11
CA GLY A 83 0.61 4.38 11.42
C GLY A 83 1.99 5.06 11.42
N GLU A 84 2.45 5.59 10.28
CA GLU A 84 3.71 6.34 10.19
C GLU A 84 3.47 7.80 9.80
N LEU A 85 4.36 8.69 10.28
CA LEU A 85 4.36 10.11 9.97
C LEU A 85 5.78 10.63 9.73
N ASP A 86 6.00 11.31 8.61
CA ASP A 86 7.25 12.00 8.31
C ASP A 86 7.28 13.40 8.93
N TYR A 87 7.66 13.45 10.21
CA TYR A 87 7.74 14.69 10.99
C TYR A 87 8.72 15.70 10.39
N GLU A 88 9.83 15.25 9.81
CA GLU A 88 10.85 16.13 9.24
C GLU A 88 10.33 16.81 7.97
N LYS A 89 9.67 16.04 7.10
CA LYS A 89 9.01 16.57 5.92
C LYS A 89 7.89 17.53 6.29
N ILE A 90 7.02 17.16 7.22
CA ILE A 90 5.94 18.03 7.72
C ILE A 90 6.52 19.33 8.28
N ALA A 91 7.58 19.28 9.10
CA ALA A 91 8.23 20.47 9.64
C ALA A 91 8.88 21.35 8.55
N SER A 92 9.48 20.74 7.53
CA SER A 92 10.11 21.45 6.41
C SER A 92 9.09 22.31 5.62
N LEU A 93 7.83 21.88 5.61
CA LEU A 93 6.72 22.56 4.97
C LEU A 93 6.21 23.76 5.79
N ARG A 94 6.69 23.98 7.03
CA ARG A 94 6.30 25.11 7.89
C ARG A 94 4.77 25.34 7.92
N PRO A 95 3.97 24.37 8.39
CA PRO A 95 2.52 24.52 8.44
C PRO A 95 2.09 25.61 9.42
N ASP A 96 1.01 26.31 9.10
CA ASP A 96 0.27 27.15 10.06
C ASP A 96 -0.71 26.28 10.87
N ILE A 97 -1.16 25.18 10.27
CA ILE A 97 -1.99 24.15 10.90
C ILE A 97 -1.72 22.78 10.26
N VAL A 98 -1.76 21.73 11.08
CA VAL A 98 -1.84 20.34 10.65
C VAL A 98 -3.26 19.84 10.90
N ILE A 99 -3.92 19.27 9.89
CA ILE A 99 -5.23 18.65 10.01
C ILE A 99 -5.02 17.13 10.09
N ALA A 100 -5.62 16.52 11.11
CA ALA A 100 -5.48 15.10 11.47
C ALA A 100 -6.79 14.51 12.06
N THR A 101 -7.92 15.09 11.70
CA THR A 101 -9.31 14.64 11.91
C THR A 101 -9.71 13.25 11.35
N HIS A 102 -8.96 12.66 10.41
CA HIS A 102 -9.19 11.29 9.88
C HIS A 102 -7.85 10.57 9.65
N SER A 103 -7.05 10.48 10.71
CA SER A 103 -5.68 10.00 10.63
C SER A 103 -5.39 8.79 11.53
N GLY A 104 -6.21 8.56 12.56
CA GLY A 104 -5.98 7.53 13.56
C GLY A 104 -4.74 7.76 14.43
N ILE A 105 -4.19 8.99 14.44
CA ILE A 105 -2.99 9.30 15.22
C ILE A 105 -3.18 9.01 16.70
N THR A 106 -2.11 8.55 17.34
CA THR A 106 -1.98 8.38 18.78
C THR A 106 -1.71 9.72 19.47
N GLU A 107 -1.85 9.75 20.80
CA GLU A 107 -1.53 10.93 21.61
C GLU A 107 -0.04 11.33 21.48
N GLN A 108 0.86 10.34 21.38
CA GLN A 108 2.30 10.60 21.21
C GLN A 108 2.60 11.27 19.86
N GLU A 109 1.91 10.86 18.81
CA GLU A 109 2.05 11.44 17.47
C GLU A 109 1.45 12.84 17.42
N TYR A 110 0.27 13.04 18.03
CA TYR A 110 -0.32 14.36 18.24
C TYR A 110 0.63 15.32 18.96
N ASP A 111 1.29 14.86 20.03
CA ASP A 111 2.26 15.66 20.78
C ASP A 111 3.47 16.08 19.93
N ARG A 112 3.94 15.20 19.02
CA ARG A 112 5.03 15.53 18.10
C ARG A 112 4.57 16.52 17.02
N LEU A 113 3.40 16.32 16.42
CA LEU A 113 2.83 17.25 15.43
C LEU A 113 2.57 18.62 16.06
N SER A 114 2.07 18.67 17.30
CA SER A 114 1.79 19.91 18.03
C SER A 114 3.03 20.73 18.38
N ARG A 115 4.23 20.11 18.35
CA ARG A 115 5.51 20.84 18.45
C ARG A 115 5.92 21.48 17.13
N ILE A 116 5.37 21.03 16.00
CA ILE A 116 5.61 21.58 14.66
C ILE A 116 4.67 22.75 14.40
N ALA A 117 3.36 22.55 14.59
CA ALA A 117 2.32 23.56 14.40
C ALA A 117 1.02 23.20 15.15
N PRO A 118 0.07 24.14 15.33
CA PRO A 118 -1.27 23.82 15.80
C PRO A 118 -1.85 22.62 15.04
N THR A 119 -2.29 21.59 15.76
CA THR A 119 -2.75 20.33 15.16
C THR A 119 -4.21 20.08 15.52
N LEU A 120 -5.08 20.01 14.51
CA LEU A 120 -6.49 19.67 14.67
C LEU A 120 -6.68 18.16 14.58
N ALA A 121 -6.83 17.49 15.72
CA ALA A 121 -7.19 16.07 15.77
C ALA A 121 -8.71 15.86 15.65
N GLN A 122 -9.12 14.60 15.48
CA GLN A 122 -10.54 14.22 15.43
C GLN A 122 -11.28 14.52 16.74
N SER A 123 -12.61 14.61 16.68
CA SER A 123 -13.43 14.74 17.90
C SER A 123 -13.33 13.48 18.78
N GLY A 124 -13.39 13.68 20.10
CA GLY A 124 -13.50 12.58 21.08
C GLY A 124 -14.90 11.98 21.18
N ASP A 125 -15.90 12.56 20.50
CA ASP A 125 -17.29 12.08 20.52
C ASP A 125 -17.52 10.84 19.64
N TYR A 126 -16.55 10.49 18.80
CA TYR A 126 -16.65 9.40 17.82
C TYR A 126 -15.47 8.44 17.95
N PRO A 127 -15.65 7.15 17.61
CA PRO A 127 -14.53 6.22 17.48
C PRO A 127 -13.57 6.70 16.39
N ASP A 128 -12.34 6.19 16.41
CA ASP A 128 -11.33 6.47 15.39
C ASP A 128 -11.89 6.17 14.00
N PHE A 129 -11.65 7.09 13.06
CA PHE A 129 -12.21 7.06 11.69
C PHE A 129 -13.74 7.15 11.57
N GLY A 130 -14.47 7.15 12.69
CA GLY A 130 -15.94 7.12 12.72
C GLY A 130 -16.61 8.49 12.70
N MET A 131 -15.84 9.58 12.72
CA MET A 131 -16.36 10.95 12.70
C MET A 131 -17.19 11.20 11.42
N PRO A 132 -18.47 11.61 11.52
CA PRO A 132 -19.29 11.91 10.36
C PRO A 132 -18.66 13.00 9.49
N TRP A 133 -18.77 12.86 8.17
CA TRP A 133 -18.19 13.79 7.21
C TRP A 133 -18.67 15.23 7.43
N GLN A 134 -19.94 15.41 7.83
CA GLN A 134 -20.47 16.73 8.13
C GLN A 134 -19.73 17.40 9.29
N GLU A 135 -19.52 16.65 10.38
CA GLU A 135 -18.82 17.16 11.55
C GLU A 135 -17.35 17.40 11.25
N GLN A 136 -16.73 16.55 10.43
CA GLN A 136 -15.37 16.73 9.96
C GLN A 136 -15.25 18.04 9.17
N THR A 137 -16.09 18.25 8.15
CA THR A 137 -16.12 19.48 7.35
C THR A 137 -16.39 20.71 8.20
N ARG A 138 -17.32 20.65 9.16
CA ARG A 138 -17.59 21.75 10.11
C ARG A 138 -16.41 22.03 11.03
N SER A 139 -15.72 21.00 11.52
CA SER A 139 -14.54 21.15 12.37
C SER A 139 -13.40 21.83 11.62
N ILE A 140 -13.09 21.35 10.42
CA ILE A 140 -12.09 21.91 9.51
C ILE A 140 -12.48 23.36 9.13
N GLY A 141 -13.73 23.59 8.76
CA GLY A 141 -14.26 24.91 8.45
C GLY A 141 -14.09 25.91 9.58
N ARG A 142 -14.36 25.51 10.83
CA ARG A 142 -14.08 26.37 12.00
C ARG A 142 -12.60 26.67 12.13
N ALA A 143 -11.74 25.65 12.04
CA ALA A 143 -10.29 25.81 12.18
C ALA A 143 -9.69 26.75 11.12
N LEU A 144 -10.23 26.73 9.90
CA LEU A 144 -9.82 27.60 8.79
C LEU A 144 -10.50 28.98 8.79
N GLY A 145 -11.40 29.26 9.74
CA GLY A 145 -12.17 30.52 9.79
C GLY A 145 -13.28 30.61 8.73
N LEU A 146 -13.69 29.48 8.17
CA LEU A 146 -14.64 29.32 7.06
C LEU A 146 -15.91 28.57 7.48
N ALA A 147 -16.34 28.71 8.73
CA ALA A 147 -17.48 27.99 9.30
C ALA A 147 -18.79 28.16 8.50
N GLY A 148 -19.03 29.35 7.93
CA GLY A 148 -20.20 29.58 7.06
C GLY A 148 -20.13 28.81 5.76
N VAL A 149 -18.98 28.84 5.09
CA VAL A 149 -18.73 28.08 3.84
C VAL A 149 -18.87 26.57 4.10
N ALA A 150 -18.41 26.09 5.25
CA ALA A 150 -18.56 24.69 5.64
C ALA A 150 -20.02 24.29 5.86
N GLU A 151 -20.83 25.14 6.50
CA GLU A 151 -22.24 24.83 6.70
C GLU A 151 -23.02 24.83 5.38
N ASP A 152 -22.70 25.75 4.48
CA ASP A 152 -23.29 25.80 3.13
C ASP A 152 -22.92 24.53 2.35
N ALA A 153 -21.63 24.15 2.31
CA ALA A 153 -21.18 22.95 1.62
C ALA A 153 -21.82 21.65 2.16
N VAL A 154 -21.94 21.53 3.50
CA VAL A 154 -22.66 20.39 4.10
C VAL A 154 -24.13 20.38 3.72
N SER A 155 -24.79 21.55 3.81
CA SER A 155 -26.22 21.67 3.49
C SER A 155 -26.51 21.33 2.04
N ASP A 156 -25.64 21.73 1.11
CA ASP A 156 -25.79 21.48 -0.32
C ASP A 156 -25.72 19.97 -0.64
N VAL A 157 -24.74 19.26 -0.07
CA VAL A 157 -24.61 17.81 -0.26
C VAL A 157 -25.78 17.05 0.39
N GLU A 158 -26.20 17.43 1.59
CA GLU A 158 -27.37 16.83 2.24
C GLU A 158 -28.66 17.06 1.44
N ALA A 159 -28.83 18.27 0.88
CA ALA A 159 -29.96 18.60 0.02
C ALA A 159 -29.94 17.78 -1.28
N LYS A 160 -28.75 17.57 -1.86
CA LYS A 160 -28.54 16.75 -3.05
C LYS A 160 -28.93 15.29 -2.81
N ILE A 161 -28.40 14.66 -1.76
CA ILE A 161 -28.76 13.29 -1.34
C ILE A 161 -30.27 13.16 -1.06
N ALA A 162 -30.86 14.13 -0.36
CA ALA A 162 -32.29 14.12 -0.08
C ALA A 162 -33.16 14.35 -1.33
N SER A 163 -32.63 15.04 -2.35
CA SER A 163 -33.28 15.22 -3.65
C SER A 163 -33.31 13.91 -4.43
N ALA A 164 -32.21 13.13 -4.42
CA ALA A 164 -32.13 11.80 -5.00
C ALA A 164 -33.27 10.90 -4.51
N GLY A 165 -33.44 10.79 -3.18
CA GLY A 165 -34.49 9.99 -2.57
C GLY A 165 -35.92 10.47 -2.87
N LYS A 166 -36.12 11.74 -3.24
CA LYS A 166 -37.42 12.27 -3.70
C LYS A 166 -37.65 11.99 -5.18
N GLN A 167 -36.60 12.07 -5.99
CA GLN A 167 -36.64 11.79 -7.43
C GLN A 167 -36.88 10.31 -7.71
N PHE A 168 -36.39 9.43 -6.85
CA PHE A 168 -36.52 7.98 -6.96
C PHE A 168 -37.30 7.39 -5.76
N PRO A 169 -38.65 7.54 -5.71
CA PRO A 169 -39.47 7.03 -4.60
C PRO A 169 -39.31 5.54 -4.32
N GLN A 170 -38.86 4.75 -5.31
CA GLN A 170 -38.58 3.33 -5.17
C GLN A 170 -37.43 3.01 -4.20
N PHE A 171 -36.56 3.97 -3.89
CA PHE A 171 -35.50 3.75 -2.89
C PHE A 171 -36.05 3.60 -1.48
N ARG A 172 -37.21 4.21 -1.18
CA ARG A 172 -37.76 4.25 0.16
C ARG A 172 -38.11 2.85 0.66
N GLY A 173 -37.30 2.36 1.59
CA GLY A 173 -37.49 1.03 2.20
C GLY A 173 -37.04 -0.12 1.30
N ALA A 174 -36.43 0.15 0.14
CA ALA A 174 -35.74 -0.87 -0.63
C ALA A 174 -34.56 -1.40 0.18
N THR A 175 -34.36 -2.71 0.15
CA THR A 175 -33.24 -3.36 0.82
C THR A 175 -31.96 -3.22 0.02
N VAL A 176 -30.85 -2.91 0.70
CA VAL A 176 -29.53 -2.77 0.08
C VAL A 176 -28.48 -3.55 0.86
N ALA A 177 -27.52 -4.11 0.14
CA ALA A 177 -26.34 -4.77 0.69
C ALA A 177 -25.10 -4.37 -0.12
N TRP A 178 -23.95 -4.38 0.53
CA TRP A 178 -22.66 -4.23 -0.11
C TRP A 178 -21.78 -5.41 0.28
N ALA A 179 -21.20 -6.09 -0.71
CA ALA A 179 -20.29 -7.20 -0.48
C ALA A 179 -19.01 -7.13 -1.33
N SER A 180 -17.98 -7.86 -0.91
CA SER A 180 -16.73 -8.04 -1.65
C SER A 180 -16.12 -9.42 -1.36
N PRO A 181 -15.18 -9.93 -2.17
CA PRO A 181 -14.46 -11.16 -1.86
C PRO A 181 -13.66 -11.07 -0.55
N ALA A 182 -13.72 -12.12 0.27
CA ALA A 182 -12.85 -12.32 1.42
C ALA A 182 -11.75 -13.36 1.10
N SER A 183 -10.77 -13.49 2.00
CA SER A 183 -9.73 -14.50 1.85
C SER A 183 -10.33 -15.90 1.96
N GLY A 184 -9.96 -16.77 1.01
CA GLY A 184 -10.50 -18.14 0.87
C GLY A 184 -11.61 -18.24 -0.18
N GLN A 185 -11.62 -19.35 -0.93
CA GLN A 185 -12.62 -19.58 -1.97
C GLN A 185 -14.04 -19.63 -1.39
N GLY A 186 -14.97 -18.93 -2.03
CA GLY A 186 -16.38 -18.87 -1.61
C GLY A 186 -16.60 -18.14 -0.28
N GLN A 187 -15.71 -17.22 0.09
CA GLN A 187 -15.87 -16.35 1.24
C GLN A 187 -16.05 -14.90 0.79
N TYR A 188 -16.92 -14.17 1.46
CA TYR A 188 -17.27 -12.78 1.13
C TYR A 188 -17.34 -11.93 2.40
N TRP A 189 -16.94 -10.68 2.29
CA TRP A 189 -17.26 -9.65 3.28
C TRP A 189 -18.60 -9.04 2.96
N ALA A 190 -19.43 -8.83 3.97
CA ALA A 190 -20.62 -7.99 3.89
C ALA A 190 -20.44 -6.76 4.79
N VAL A 191 -20.69 -5.58 4.22
CA VAL A 191 -20.43 -4.29 4.87
C VAL A 191 -21.54 -3.94 5.86
N GLY A 192 -21.15 -3.42 7.03
CA GLY A 192 -22.03 -3.08 8.12
C GLY A 192 -22.82 -1.78 7.92
N PRO A 193 -24.01 -1.68 8.53
CA PRO A 193 -24.95 -0.57 8.31
C PRO A 193 -24.44 0.79 8.82
N THR A 194 -23.49 0.81 9.74
CA THR A 194 -22.94 2.03 10.36
C THR A 194 -21.76 2.63 9.58
N THR A 195 -21.25 1.92 8.58
CA THR A 195 -20.11 2.38 7.77
C THR A 195 -20.48 3.60 6.92
N PRO A 196 -19.51 4.45 6.54
CA PRO A 196 -19.78 5.63 5.70
C PRO A 196 -20.57 5.34 4.40
N PRO A 197 -20.23 4.33 3.58
CA PRO A 197 -20.99 4.03 2.38
C PRO A 197 -22.44 3.60 2.67
N MET A 198 -22.66 2.80 3.72
CA MET A 198 -24.01 2.35 4.08
C MET A 198 -24.87 3.47 4.69
N ARG A 199 -24.25 4.45 5.38
CA ARG A 199 -24.92 5.68 5.85
C ARG A 199 -25.38 6.55 4.67
N PHE A 200 -24.56 6.67 3.63
CA PHE A 200 -24.93 7.37 2.39
C PHE A 200 -26.15 6.72 1.71
N LEU A 201 -26.13 5.39 1.52
CA LEU A 201 -27.26 4.65 0.95
C LEU A 201 -28.53 4.80 1.80
N SER A 202 -28.39 4.74 3.13
CA SER A 202 -29.51 4.95 4.06
C SER A 202 -30.09 6.37 3.96
N ALA A 203 -29.25 7.39 3.78
CA ALA A 203 -29.67 8.77 3.59
C ALA A 203 -30.46 8.99 2.29
N MET A 204 -30.19 8.21 1.24
CA MET A 204 -31.00 8.18 0.01
C MET A 204 -32.36 7.47 0.19
N GLY A 205 -32.55 6.72 1.28
CA GLY A 205 -33.81 6.08 1.66
C GLY A 205 -33.81 4.55 1.65
N PHE A 206 -32.68 3.92 1.30
CA PHE A 206 -32.51 2.47 1.39
C PHE A 206 -32.46 1.98 2.84
N THR A 207 -32.64 0.68 3.03
CA THR A 207 -32.56 0.03 4.34
C THR A 207 -31.69 -1.22 4.25
N VAL A 208 -30.96 -1.54 5.32
CA VAL A 208 -30.23 -2.81 5.41
C VAL A 208 -31.19 -3.88 5.95
N SER A 209 -31.16 -5.08 5.36
CA SER A 209 -32.04 -6.17 5.80
C SER A 209 -31.74 -6.55 7.26
N PRO A 210 -32.75 -6.85 8.11
CA PRO A 210 -32.51 -7.23 9.50
C PRO A 210 -31.60 -8.45 9.66
N ALA A 211 -31.73 -9.44 8.77
CA ALA A 211 -30.90 -10.64 8.79
C ALA A 211 -29.41 -10.32 8.54
N LEU A 212 -29.12 -9.41 7.60
CA LEU A 212 -27.75 -8.96 7.35
C LEU A 212 -27.23 -8.10 8.50
N ALA A 213 -28.06 -7.20 9.02
CA ALA A 213 -27.71 -6.38 10.17
C ALA A 213 -27.40 -7.22 11.43
N ASP A 214 -28.15 -8.29 11.68
CA ASP A 214 -27.91 -9.22 12.80
C ASP A 214 -26.58 -9.97 12.66
N VAL A 215 -26.20 -10.35 11.43
CA VAL A 215 -24.94 -11.05 11.16
C VAL A 215 -23.73 -10.13 11.34
N VAL A 216 -23.84 -8.86 10.90
CA VAL A 216 -22.75 -7.91 11.04
C VAL A 216 -22.65 -7.34 12.45
N GLY A 217 -23.78 -7.02 13.08
CA GLY A 217 -23.85 -6.38 14.38
C GLY A 217 -23.24 -4.98 14.38
N ASP A 218 -22.48 -4.66 15.42
CA ASP A 218 -21.82 -3.35 15.61
C ASP A 218 -20.47 -3.24 14.89
N LYS A 219 -20.13 -4.18 14.00
CA LYS A 219 -18.86 -4.20 13.26
C LYS A 219 -18.98 -3.46 11.92
N ASP A 220 -17.83 -3.06 11.37
CA ASP A 220 -17.78 -2.47 10.03
C ASP A 220 -18.05 -3.50 8.92
N SER A 221 -17.79 -4.78 9.17
CA SER A 221 -18.11 -5.87 8.25
C SER A 221 -18.18 -7.22 8.95
N ALA A 222 -18.78 -8.21 8.28
CA ALA A 222 -18.73 -9.61 8.67
C ALA A 222 -18.44 -10.52 7.48
N GLN A 223 -17.69 -11.59 7.72
CA GLN A 223 -17.39 -12.61 6.72
C GLN A 223 -18.54 -13.61 6.64
N ILE A 224 -19.01 -13.88 5.42
CA ILE A 224 -20.06 -14.85 5.09
C ILE A 224 -19.55 -15.83 4.03
N SER A 225 -19.97 -17.09 4.12
CA SER A 225 -19.65 -18.11 3.12
C SER A 225 -20.66 -18.10 1.96
N SER A 226 -20.33 -18.76 0.84
CA SER A 226 -21.26 -18.94 -0.30
C SER A 226 -22.62 -19.50 0.13
N GLU A 227 -22.66 -20.36 1.16
CA GLU A 227 -23.91 -20.93 1.71
C GLU A 227 -24.84 -19.89 2.34
N HIS A 228 -24.30 -18.73 2.74
CA HIS A 228 -25.05 -17.62 3.34
C HIS A 228 -25.33 -16.47 2.35
N LEU A 229 -25.09 -16.66 1.05
CA LEU A 229 -25.35 -15.63 0.03
C LEU A 229 -26.81 -15.18 -0.04
N GLY A 230 -27.76 -15.97 0.49
CA GLY A 230 -29.14 -15.53 0.66
C GLY A 230 -29.31 -14.26 1.51
N LEU A 231 -28.31 -13.89 2.32
CA LEU A 231 -28.27 -12.59 3.03
C LEU A 231 -28.11 -11.39 2.08
N LEU A 232 -27.59 -11.63 0.87
CA LEU A 232 -27.39 -10.63 -0.18
C LEU A 232 -28.53 -10.60 -1.19
N ASP A 233 -29.61 -11.37 -1.00
CA ASP A 233 -30.79 -11.33 -1.87
C ASP A 233 -31.69 -10.13 -1.53
N VAL A 234 -31.28 -8.96 -2.03
CA VAL A 234 -31.84 -7.65 -1.71
C VAL A 234 -32.35 -6.92 -2.97
N ASP A 235 -32.98 -5.76 -2.79
CA ASP A 235 -33.51 -4.96 -3.90
C ASP A 235 -32.41 -4.24 -4.70
N ALA A 236 -31.25 -3.98 -4.10
CA ALA A 236 -30.05 -3.55 -4.79
C ALA A 236 -28.80 -4.11 -4.08
N LEU A 237 -27.98 -4.88 -4.79
CA LEU A 237 -26.67 -5.34 -4.29
C LEU A 237 -25.56 -4.52 -4.93
N ILE A 238 -24.64 -4.01 -4.12
CA ILE A 238 -23.34 -3.50 -4.59
C ILE A 238 -22.29 -4.59 -4.36
N PHE A 239 -21.57 -4.99 -5.40
CA PHE A 239 -20.50 -5.98 -5.29
C PHE A 239 -19.17 -5.44 -5.80
N GLN A 240 -18.22 -5.26 -4.88
CA GLN A 240 -16.84 -4.90 -5.20
C GLN A 240 -16.02 -6.17 -5.47
N GLY A 241 -15.85 -6.54 -6.73
CA GLY A 241 -15.10 -7.72 -7.13
C GLY A 241 -13.58 -7.59 -7.10
N ARG A 242 -13.04 -6.36 -7.00
CA ARG A 242 -11.59 -6.02 -7.03
C ARG A 242 -10.82 -6.40 -8.31
N SER A 243 -11.41 -7.23 -9.17
CA SER A 243 -10.99 -7.48 -10.55
C SER A 243 -12.19 -7.92 -11.39
N GLU A 244 -12.06 -7.90 -12.71
CA GLU A 244 -13.05 -8.51 -13.62
C GLU A 244 -13.25 -10.00 -13.34
N GLU A 245 -12.15 -10.72 -13.07
CA GLU A 245 -12.19 -12.13 -12.69
C GLU A 245 -12.94 -12.35 -11.37
N GLY A 246 -12.76 -11.46 -10.38
CA GLY A 246 -13.47 -11.53 -9.10
C GLY A 246 -14.97 -11.30 -9.26
N VAL A 247 -15.37 -10.35 -10.13
CA VAL A 247 -16.77 -10.14 -10.52
C VAL A 247 -17.33 -11.39 -11.20
N GLU A 248 -16.62 -11.94 -12.19
CA GLU A 248 -17.08 -13.12 -12.92
C GLU A 248 -17.13 -14.37 -12.04
N THR A 249 -16.19 -14.54 -11.11
CA THR A 249 -16.19 -15.63 -10.13
C THR A 249 -17.44 -15.58 -9.27
N PHE A 250 -17.79 -14.41 -8.75
CA PHE A 250 -19.01 -14.24 -7.95
C PHE A 250 -20.29 -14.41 -8.78
N ARG A 251 -20.34 -13.81 -9.96
CA ARG A 251 -21.48 -13.92 -10.88
C ARG A 251 -21.77 -15.38 -11.27
N ASN A 252 -20.72 -16.18 -11.43
CA ASN A 252 -20.82 -17.60 -11.78
C ASN A 252 -20.98 -18.52 -10.55
N ASP A 253 -21.03 -17.99 -9.32
CA ASP A 253 -21.32 -18.80 -8.13
C ASP A 253 -22.72 -19.44 -8.27
N PRO A 254 -22.84 -20.78 -8.21
CA PRO A 254 -24.11 -21.47 -8.38
C PRO A 254 -25.18 -21.09 -7.34
N LEU A 255 -24.78 -20.67 -6.14
CA LEU A 255 -25.69 -20.21 -5.09
C LEU A 255 -26.12 -18.76 -5.34
N PHE A 256 -25.20 -17.88 -5.76
CA PHE A 256 -25.54 -16.51 -6.14
C PHE A 256 -26.51 -16.46 -7.34
N SER A 257 -26.21 -17.21 -8.40
CA SER A 257 -27.03 -17.23 -9.64
C SER A 257 -28.48 -17.72 -9.44
N GLN A 258 -28.77 -18.36 -8.29
CA GLN A 258 -30.11 -18.79 -7.90
C GLN A 258 -30.91 -17.71 -7.16
N LEU A 259 -30.29 -16.63 -6.69
CA LEU A 259 -30.96 -15.55 -5.94
C LEU A 259 -31.79 -14.65 -6.86
N ASP A 260 -32.84 -14.02 -6.31
CA ASP A 260 -33.65 -13.08 -7.08
C ASP A 260 -32.85 -11.84 -7.49
N VAL A 261 -31.98 -11.33 -6.60
CA VAL A 261 -31.06 -10.21 -6.88
C VAL A 261 -30.17 -10.44 -8.11
N ALA A 262 -29.79 -11.70 -8.38
CA ALA A 262 -29.02 -12.09 -9.55
C ALA A 262 -29.91 -12.30 -10.78
N ARG A 263 -31.00 -13.08 -10.62
CA ARG A 263 -31.93 -13.43 -11.72
C ARG A 263 -32.67 -12.23 -12.28
N GLU A 264 -32.90 -11.21 -11.46
CA GLU A 264 -33.60 -9.99 -11.82
C GLU A 264 -32.66 -8.83 -12.15
N ASN A 265 -31.34 -9.06 -12.27
CA ASN A 265 -30.37 -8.02 -12.61
C ASN A 265 -30.43 -6.81 -11.64
N ARG A 266 -30.33 -7.07 -10.35
CA ARG A 266 -30.38 -6.05 -9.28
C ARG A 266 -29.01 -5.81 -8.62
N THR A 267 -27.92 -6.14 -9.32
CA THR A 267 -26.55 -6.01 -8.80
C THR A 267 -25.74 -4.97 -9.57
N VAL A 268 -25.18 -3.99 -8.86
CA VAL A 268 -24.14 -3.06 -9.32
C VAL A 268 -22.79 -3.69 -9.02
N PHE A 269 -22.01 -3.97 -10.06
CA PHE A 269 -20.68 -4.54 -9.94
C PHE A 269 -19.63 -3.45 -10.04
N PHE A 270 -18.55 -3.58 -9.28
CA PHE A 270 -17.34 -2.78 -9.43
C PHE A 270 -16.15 -3.75 -9.54
N SER A 271 -15.41 -3.67 -10.62
CA SER A 271 -14.25 -4.53 -10.91
C SER A 271 -12.93 -3.90 -10.46
N SER A 272 -12.89 -2.60 -10.20
CA SER A 272 -11.69 -1.91 -9.73
C SER A 272 -12.01 -1.09 -8.49
N THR A 273 -11.05 -0.99 -7.60
CA THR A 273 -11.11 -0.08 -6.43
C THR A 273 -10.63 1.32 -6.81
N LEU A 274 -10.15 1.47 -8.04
CA LEU A 274 -9.80 2.72 -8.68
C LEU A 274 -10.97 3.32 -9.47
N ASP A 275 -12.11 2.64 -9.51
CA ASP A 275 -13.35 3.23 -10.01
C ASP A 275 -13.67 4.49 -9.17
N PRO A 276 -13.84 5.68 -9.79
CA PRO A 276 -14.08 6.91 -9.05
C PRO A 276 -15.33 6.89 -8.17
N VAL A 277 -16.37 6.12 -8.51
CA VAL A 277 -17.57 5.97 -7.69
C VAL A 277 -17.27 5.14 -6.45
N TYR A 278 -16.52 4.04 -6.59
CA TYR A 278 -16.04 3.27 -5.44
C TYR A 278 -15.10 4.11 -4.56
N GLY A 279 -14.14 4.80 -5.17
CA GLY A 279 -13.23 5.71 -4.47
C GLY A 279 -14.01 6.76 -3.69
N ALA A 280 -15.02 7.36 -4.32
CA ALA A 280 -15.83 8.40 -3.70
C ALA A 280 -16.63 7.88 -2.48
N LEU A 281 -17.19 6.68 -2.58
CA LEU A 281 -17.87 6.02 -1.47
C LEU A 281 -16.89 5.67 -0.34
N SER A 282 -15.66 5.27 -0.67
CA SER A 282 -14.62 4.98 0.31
C SER A 282 -14.15 6.24 1.05
N PHE A 283 -13.95 7.35 0.33
CA PHE A 283 -13.59 8.65 0.89
C PHE A 283 -14.71 9.26 1.74
N SER A 284 -15.96 9.15 1.29
CA SER A 284 -17.15 9.60 2.04
C SER A 284 -17.01 11.01 2.63
N THR A 285 -16.53 11.96 1.84
CA THR A 285 -16.30 13.37 2.16
C THR A 285 -17.34 14.29 1.51
N VAL A 286 -17.28 15.58 1.83
CA VAL A 286 -18.16 16.60 1.22
C VAL A 286 -18.03 16.67 -0.32
N LEU A 287 -16.84 16.47 -0.91
CA LEU A 287 -16.67 16.48 -2.37
C LEU A 287 -17.05 15.13 -2.97
N SER A 288 -16.49 14.04 -2.44
CA SER A 288 -16.73 12.70 -2.98
C SER A 288 -18.18 12.26 -2.90
N LEU A 289 -18.93 12.56 -1.83
CA LEU A 289 -20.34 12.19 -1.73
C LEU A 289 -21.23 12.96 -2.71
N SER A 290 -20.84 14.19 -3.09
CA SER A 290 -21.52 14.93 -4.15
C SER A 290 -21.36 14.21 -5.49
N TYR A 291 -20.14 13.76 -5.81
CA TYR A 291 -19.85 12.98 -7.01
C TYR A 291 -20.53 11.60 -7.00
N ALA A 292 -20.47 10.89 -5.87
CA ALA A 292 -21.10 9.58 -5.71
C ALA A 292 -22.62 9.66 -5.90
N GLU A 293 -23.28 10.76 -5.48
CA GLU A 293 -24.71 10.96 -5.75
C GLU A 293 -25.02 11.08 -7.25
N ASP A 294 -24.23 11.85 -8.00
CA ASP A 294 -24.46 12.03 -9.44
C ASP A 294 -24.34 10.70 -10.20
N GLU A 295 -23.30 9.92 -9.88
CA GLU A 295 -22.95 8.71 -10.63
C GLU A 295 -23.69 7.47 -10.14
N LEU A 296 -23.82 7.26 -8.82
CA LEU A 296 -24.38 6.02 -8.26
C LEU A 296 -25.91 5.99 -8.30
N THR A 297 -26.58 7.15 -8.14
CA THR A 297 -28.04 7.23 -8.13
C THR A 297 -28.72 6.59 -9.35
N PRO A 298 -28.33 6.88 -10.60
CA PRO A 298 -28.92 6.20 -11.76
C PRO A 298 -28.66 4.69 -11.77
N MET A 299 -27.48 4.24 -11.29
CA MET A 299 -27.17 2.81 -11.20
C MET A 299 -28.07 2.09 -10.20
N LEU A 300 -28.28 2.69 -9.03
CA LEU A 300 -29.17 2.15 -8.01
C LEU A 300 -30.63 2.16 -8.47
N ALA A 301 -31.06 3.20 -9.21
CA ALA A 301 -32.39 3.24 -9.81
C ALA A 301 -32.61 2.10 -10.80
N ALA A 302 -31.60 1.82 -11.64
CA ALA A 302 -31.63 0.69 -12.56
C ALA A 302 -31.62 -0.66 -11.81
N ALA A 303 -30.79 -0.81 -10.77
CA ALA A 303 -30.74 -2.02 -9.95
C ALA A 303 -32.08 -2.31 -9.29
N VAL A 304 -32.71 -1.34 -8.64
CA VAL A 304 -34.03 -1.52 -8.01
C VAL A 304 -35.12 -1.84 -9.04
N ALA A 305 -34.99 -1.36 -10.28
CA ALA A 305 -35.91 -1.65 -11.37
C ALA A 305 -35.70 -3.04 -12.00
N GLY A 306 -34.65 -3.78 -11.62
CA GLY A 306 -34.23 -5.01 -12.29
C GLY A 306 -33.68 -4.78 -13.70
N GLU A 307 -33.18 -3.57 -13.94
CA GLU A 307 -32.65 -3.09 -15.21
C GLU A 307 -31.16 -2.80 -15.13
N ALA A 308 -30.43 -3.31 -14.10
CA ALA A 308 -28.98 -3.28 -14.12
C ALA A 308 -28.47 -4.28 -15.18
N ASN A 309 -28.71 -3.96 -16.45
CA ASN A 309 -28.30 -4.74 -17.60
C ASN A 309 -26.77 -4.70 -17.67
N GLY A 310 -26.13 -5.70 -17.05
CA GLY A 310 -24.77 -6.15 -17.32
C GLY A 310 -23.70 -5.06 -17.24
N MET A 311 -22.93 -5.07 -16.15
CA MET A 311 -21.65 -4.38 -16.02
C MET A 311 -21.72 -2.84 -16.20
N MET A 312 -21.63 -2.10 -15.10
CA MET A 312 -20.50 -1.16 -15.05
C MET A 312 -19.32 -1.94 -14.48
N VAL A 313 -18.80 -2.83 -15.31
CA VAL A 313 -17.38 -3.14 -15.21
C VAL A 313 -16.76 -1.83 -15.60
N SER A 314 -16.31 -1.09 -14.59
CA SER A 314 -15.19 -0.23 -14.81
C SER A 314 -14.15 -1.16 -15.43
N SER A 315 -13.94 -1.13 -16.75
CA SER A 315 -12.89 -1.98 -17.31
C SER A 315 -11.61 -1.60 -16.58
N MET A 316 -10.58 -2.45 -16.61
CA MET A 316 -9.31 -1.97 -16.06
C MET A 316 -8.93 -0.61 -16.65
N ASP A 317 -9.37 -0.25 -17.86
CA ASP A 317 -9.21 1.08 -18.47
C ASP A 317 -9.86 2.22 -17.70
N ASP A 318 -10.99 2.01 -17.01
CA ASP A 318 -11.67 3.05 -16.23
C ASP A 318 -10.94 3.38 -14.92
N ALA A 319 -9.97 2.52 -14.52
CA ALA A 319 -9.02 2.84 -13.46
C ALA A 319 -7.92 3.82 -13.92
N PHE A 320 -7.77 4.02 -15.23
CA PHE A 320 -6.77 4.88 -15.83
C PHE A 320 -7.38 6.23 -16.30
N PRO A 321 -6.59 7.30 -16.41
CA PRO A 321 -5.14 7.35 -16.22
C PRO A 321 -4.72 7.26 -14.74
N ILE A 322 -3.73 6.43 -14.47
CA ILE A 322 -3.03 6.37 -13.17
C ILE A 322 -1.75 7.16 -13.29
N THR A 323 -1.40 7.92 -12.26
CA THR A 323 -0.14 8.68 -12.27
C THR A 323 0.75 8.25 -11.11
N VAL A 324 1.84 7.58 -11.45
CA VAL A 324 2.80 7.09 -10.46
C VAL A 324 3.86 8.15 -10.21
N GLN A 325 4.03 8.54 -8.95
CA GLN A 325 5.17 9.34 -8.52
C GLN A 325 6.39 8.44 -8.29
N HIS A 326 7.56 8.87 -8.75
CA HIS A 326 8.82 8.19 -8.53
C HIS A 326 9.99 9.19 -8.51
N LYS A 327 11.23 8.71 -8.32
CA LYS A 327 12.45 9.53 -8.19
C LYS A 327 12.65 10.57 -9.30
N TYR A 328 12.19 10.28 -10.53
CA TYR A 328 12.32 11.16 -11.69
C TYR A 328 11.06 11.99 -12.04
N GLY A 329 10.09 12.09 -11.13
CA GLY A 329 8.86 12.86 -11.33
C GLY A 329 7.62 11.98 -11.37
N TRP A 330 6.76 12.21 -12.36
CA TRP A 330 5.47 11.54 -12.51
C TRP A 330 5.39 10.82 -13.85
N THR A 331 4.93 9.58 -13.84
CA THR A 331 4.59 8.83 -15.04
C THR A 331 3.10 8.57 -15.07
N SER A 332 2.43 9.09 -16.12
CA SER A 332 1.04 8.76 -16.41
C SER A 332 0.98 7.49 -17.24
N VAL A 333 0.29 6.48 -16.72
CA VAL A 333 -0.12 5.29 -17.44
C VAL A 333 -1.55 5.55 -17.89
N ALA A 334 -1.79 5.60 -19.19
CA ALA A 334 -3.04 6.09 -19.76
C ALA A 334 -4.14 5.02 -19.85
N GLU A 335 -3.74 3.75 -19.94
CA GLU A 335 -4.61 2.58 -20.10
C GLU A 335 -3.92 1.36 -19.47
N PHE A 336 -4.65 0.26 -19.28
CA PHE A 336 -4.06 -0.95 -18.73
C PHE A 336 -2.95 -1.49 -19.64
N PRO A 337 -1.70 -1.66 -19.15
CA PRO A 337 -0.61 -2.07 -20.02
C PRO A 337 -0.66 -3.58 -20.30
N GLU A 338 -0.74 -3.94 -21.58
CA GLU A 338 -0.76 -5.32 -22.06
C GLU A 338 0.66 -5.89 -22.30
N ARG A 339 1.67 -5.02 -22.42
CA ARG A 339 3.04 -5.33 -22.88
C ARG A 339 4.08 -4.78 -21.90
N VAL A 340 4.03 -5.28 -20.67
CA VAL A 340 4.93 -4.85 -19.60
C VAL A 340 6.33 -5.44 -19.75
N LEU A 341 7.36 -4.59 -19.73
CA LEU A 341 8.76 -4.99 -19.69
C LEU A 341 9.30 -4.85 -18.25
N SER A 342 9.85 -5.94 -17.71
CA SER A 342 10.52 -5.95 -16.40
C SER A 342 12.00 -5.59 -16.58
N LEU A 343 12.37 -4.35 -16.27
CA LEU A 343 13.71 -3.81 -16.44
C LEU A 343 14.60 -3.97 -15.21
N GLY A 344 14.06 -4.02 -14.00
CA GLY A 344 14.83 -4.27 -12.79
C GLY A 344 15.17 -5.73 -12.58
N PHE A 345 16.01 -5.96 -11.57
CA PHE A 345 16.65 -7.26 -11.34
C PHE A 345 15.72 -8.30 -10.69
N ASN A 346 14.72 -7.88 -9.91
CA ASN A 346 13.82 -8.78 -9.18
C ASN A 346 12.31 -8.49 -9.39
N GLU A 347 11.96 -7.39 -10.06
CA GLU A 347 10.56 -6.89 -10.06
C GLU A 347 9.57 -7.71 -10.87
N HIS A 348 10.05 -8.65 -11.70
CA HIS A 348 9.19 -9.60 -12.39
C HIS A 348 8.42 -10.49 -11.42
N ASP A 349 8.91 -10.71 -10.19
CA ASP A 349 8.14 -11.43 -9.17
C ASP A 349 6.89 -10.66 -8.75
N ALA A 350 7.00 -9.34 -8.55
CA ALA A 350 5.85 -8.51 -8.20
C ALA A 350 4.84 -8.47 -9.36
N LEU A 351 5.30 -8.36 -10.61
CA LEU A 351 4.45 -8.45 -11.80
C LEU A 351 3.71 -9.80 -11.87
N LEU A 352 4.44 -10.90 -11.68
CA LEU A 352 3.86 -12.24 -11.73
C LEU A 352 2.88 -12.49 -10.58
N ALA A 353 3.18 -11.99 -9.37
CA ALA A 353 2.30 -12.11 -8.21
C ALA A 353 0.92 -11.48 -8.47
N ILE A 354 0.89 -10.26 -9.03
CA ILE A 354 -0.35 -9.55 -9.38
C ILE A 354 -0.96 -10.00 -10.72
N GLY A 355 -0.45 -11.09 -11.32
CA GLY A 355 -1.02 -11.73 -12.51
C GLY A 355 -0.60 -11.12 -13.85
N VAL A 356 0.37 -10.21 -13.86
CA VAL A 356 0.92 -9.60 -15.08
C VAL A 356 2.13 -10.39 -15.56
N LYS A 357 2.03 -10.90 -16.78
CA LYS A 357 3.10 -11.71 -17.39
C LYS A 357 3.97 -10.82 -18.28
N PRO A 358 5.23 -10.53 -17.92
CA PRO A 358 6.05 -9.61 -18.67
C PRO A 358 6.35 -10.15 -20.07
N ILE A 359 6.54 -9.26 -21.05
CA ILE A 359 7.01 -9.63 -22.39
C ILE A 359 8.53 -9.86 -22.43
N ALA A 360 9.25 -9.28 -21.47
CA ALA A 360 10.69 -9.40 -21.33
C ALA A 360 11.11 -9.19 -19.87
N VAL A 361 12.18 -9.89 -19.47
CA VAL A 361 12.74 -9.87 -18.11
C VAL A 361 14.24 -9.59 -18.21
N ARG A 362 14.74 -8.63 -17.44
CA ARG A 362 16.19 -8.41 -17.30
C ARG A 362 16.82 -9.59 -16.58
N TYR A 363 17.86 -10.15 -17.18
CA TYR A 363 18.67 -11.17 -16.54
C TYR A 363 19.48 -10.59 -15.38
N TRP A 364 19.45 -11.28 -14.24
CA TRP A 364 20.33 -10.98 -13.11
C TRP A 364 21.42 -12.05 -12.93
N PHE A 365 21.05 -13.25 -12.51
CA PHE A 365 21.94 -14.41 -12.34
C PHE A 365 21.16 -15.73 -12.48
N GLY A 366 21.85 -16.86 -12.32
CA GLY A 366 21.25 -18.18 -12.34
C GLY A 366 21.09 -18.76 -13.76
N GLU A 367 20.67 -20.03 -13.83
CA GLU A 367 20.42 -20.75 -15.08
C GLU A 367 18.92 -21.03 -15.30
N GLU A 368 18.06 -20.38 -14.49
CA GLU A 368 16.63 -20.61 -14.51
C GLU A 368 15.98 -20.22 -15.86
N PRO A 369 15.01 -21.01 -16.35
CA PRO A 369 14.29 -20.70 -17.57
C PRO A 369 13.69 -19.30 -17.52
N TYR A 370 13.95 -18.52 -18.57
CA TYR A 370 13.45 -17.16 -18.72
C TYR A 370 13.87 -16.17 -17.62
N ALA A 371 14.93 -16.49 -16.85
CA ALA A 371 15.37 -15.73 -15.69
C ALA A 371 14.32 -15.63 -14.56
N VAL A 372 13.33 -16.52 -14.54
CA VAL A 372 12.28 -16.60 -13.51
C VAL A 372 12.58 -17.79 -12.61
N PHE A 373 12.70 -17.58 -11.30
CA PHE A 373 13.08 -18.64 -10.37
C PHE A 373 11.92 -19.56 -10.02
N SER A 374 12.24 -20.73 -9.45
CA SER A 374 11.29 -21.83 -9.22
C SER A 374 10.02 -21.44 -8.46
N TRP A 375 10.09 -20.51 -7.50
CA TRP A 375 8.94 -20.00 -6.75
C TRP A 375 7.94 -19.22 -7.63
N ALA A 376 8.41 -18.58 -8.70
CA ALA A 376 7.60 -17.76 -9.59
C ALA A 376 7.19 -18.47 -10.91
N GLN A 377 7.75 -19.65 -11.21
CA GLN A 377 7.43 -20.42 -12.41
C GLN A 377 5.93 -20.78 -12.51
N GLY A 378 5.28 -21.04 -11.37
CA GLY A 378 3.84 -21.31 -11.32
C GLY A 378 3.00 -20.12 -11.80
N ALA A 379 3.36 -18.90 -11.39
CA ALA A 379 2.70 -17.67 -11.81
C ALA A 379 2.99 -17.32 -13.29
N LEU A 380 4.20 -17.65 -13.77
CA LEU A 380 4.57 -17.50 -15.19
C LEU A 380 3.69 -18.37 -16.10
N GLY A 381 3.47 -19.62 -15.73
CA GLY A 381 2.73 -20.59 -16.54
C GLY A 381 3.42 -20.85 -17.90
N ASP A 382 2.65 -20.86 -18.99
CA ASP A 382 3.19 -21.13 -20.33
C ASP A 382 3.88 -19.93 -21.00
N THR A 383 3.97 -18.78 -20.33
CA THR A 383 4.56 -17.57 -20.92
C THR A 383 6.07 -17.69 -21.04
N GLN A 384 6.61 -17.22 -22.16
CA GLN A 384 8.03 -17.30 -22.49
C GLN A 384 8.59 -15.89 -22.75
N PRO A 385 8.90 -15.11 -21.70
CA PRO A 385 9.39 -13.75 -21.88
C PRO A 385 10.77 -13.76 -22.51
N GLU A 386 11.09 -12.69 -23.25
CA GLU A 386 12.43 -12.51 -23.76
C GLU A 386 13.41 -12.13 -22.63
N VAL A 387 14.53 -12.83 -22.54
CA VAL A 387 15.56 -12.57 -21.52
C VAL A 387 16.52 -11.50 -22.02
N LEU A 388 16.49 -10.32 -21.38
CA LEU A 388 17.38 -9.21 -21.71
C LEU A 388 18.72 -9.37 -21.00
N ARG A 389 19.75 -9.74 -21.77
CA ARG A 389 21.13 -9.85 -21.29
C ARG A 389 21.90 -8.57 -21.61
N MET A 390 21.86 -7.63 -20.69
CA MET A 390 22.50 -6.32 -20.79
C MET A 390 23.99 -6.44 -20.41
N SER A 391 24.82 -6.68 -21.43
CA SER A 391 26.26 -6.90 -21.25
C SER A 391 26.93 -5.66 -20.66
N GLY A 392 27.70 -5.82 -19.57
CA GLY A 392 28.42 -4.71 -18.93
C GLY A 392 27.53 -3.74 -18.12
N GLY A 393 26.24 -4.05 -17.96
CA GLY A 393 25.29 -3.23 -17.18
C GLY A 393 24.58 -2.14 -17.98
N GLU A 394 25.02 -1.86 -19.21
CA GLU A 394 24.41 -0.85 -20.09
C GLU A 394 23.07 -1.32 -20.67
N LEU A 395 22.07 -0.43 -20.70
CA LEU A 395 20.77 -0.73 -21.27
C LEU A 395 20.81 -0.82 -22.80
N ASP A 396 20.24 -1.88 -23.37
CA ASP A 396 20.04 -2.01 -24.81
C ASP A 396 18.71 -1.36 -25.21
N PHE A 397 18.73 -0.04 -25.44
CA PHE A 397 17.54 0.73 -25.80
C PHE A 397 16.93 0.31 -27.14
N GLU A 398 17.75 -0.08 -28.12
CA GLU A 398 17.23 -0.56 -29.41
C GLU A 398 16.46 -1.86 -29.23
N LYS A 399 16.99 -2.76 -28.39
CA LYS A 399 16.30 -3.99 -28.04
C LYS A 399 15.00 -3.73 -27.29
N ILE A 400 15.02 -2.86 -26.27
CA ILE A 400 13.82 -2.45 -25.51
C ILE A 400 12.77 -1.86 -26.46
N ALA A 401 13.15 -0.94 -27.33
CA ALA A 401 12.24 -0.33 -28.30
C ALA A 401 11.66 -1.37 -29.29
N SER A 402 12.46 -2.34 -29.73
CA SER A 402 12.01 -3.39 -30.65
C SER A 402 10.90 -4.28 -30.06
N LEU A 403 10.85 -4.39 -28.73
CA LEU A 403 9.83 -5.14 -28.01
C LEU A 403 8.49 -4.42 -27.95
N ARG A 404 8.45 -3.11 -28.24
CA ARG A 404 7.25 -2.26 -28.18
C ARG A 404 6.49 -2.46 -26.85
N PRO A 405 7.12 -2.17 -25.71
CA PRO A 405 6.39 -2.15 -24.44
C PRO A 405 5.39 -1.01 -24.43
N ASP A 406 4.32 -1.16 -23.65
CA ASP A 406 3.38 -0.07 -23.28
C ASP A 406 3.60 0.39 -21.83
N LEU A 407 4.33 -0.39 -21.03
CA LEU A 407 4.90 0.02 -19.75
C LEU A 407 6.31 -0.58 -19.59
N ILE A 408 7.25 0.24 -19.13
CA ILE A 408 8.58 -0.21 -18.67
C ILE A 408 8.61 -0.08 -17.15
N SER A 409 8.68 -1.22 -16.47
CA SER A 409 8.82 -1.28 -15.01
C SER A 409 10.30 -1.33 -14.67
N GLY A 410 10.84 -0.25 -14.10
CA GLY A 410 12.24 -0.12 -13.70
C GLY A 410 12.40 0.20 -12.21
N VAL A 411 11.56 -0.40 -11.36
CA VAL A 411 11.47 -0.07 -9.94
C VAL A 411 12.67 -0.58 -9.15
N TYR A 412 13.29 -1.70 -9.53
CA TYR A 412 14.51 -2.20 -8.88
C TYR A 412 15.66 -2.34 -9.87
N SER A 413 15.99 -1.23 -10.53
CA SER A 413 16.85 -1.22 -11.73
C SER A 413 18.13 -0.39 -11.62
N GLY A 414 18.14 0.59 -10.71
CA GLY A 414 19.19 1.60 -10.56
C GLY A 414 19.43 2.44 -11.83
N ILE A 415 18.40 2.60 -12.68
CA ILE A 415 18.49 3.46 -13.86
C ILE A 415 18.79 4.89 -13.46
N SER A 416 19.65 5.56 -14.21
CA SER A 416 19.94 6.99 -14.11
C SER A 416 18.83 7.85 -14.72
N GLU A 417 18.86 9.16 -14.44
CA GLU A 417 17.91 10.13 -15.04
C GLU A 417 18.03 10.18 -16.58
N ASP A 418 19.24 10.06 -17.13
CA ASP A 418 19.47 10.03 -18.58
C ASP A 418 18.90 8.76 -19.24
N GLU A 419 19.05 7.62 -18.57
CA GLU A 419 18.45 6.34 -19.00
C GLU A 419 16.91 6.43 -18.92
N TYR A 420 16.35 6.91 -17.81
CA TYR A 420 14.92 7.17 -17.65
C TYR A 420 14.38 8.09 -18.77
N ASN A 421 15.04 9.22 -19.03
CA ASN A 421 14.68 10.16 -20.09
C ASN A 421 14.74 9.54 -21.50
N THR A 422 15.51 8.48 -21.67
CA THR A 422 15.58 7.73 -22.93
C THR A 422 14.49 6.67 -23.00
N LEU A 423 14.24 5.93 -21.91
CA LEU A 423 13.18 4.92 -21.80
C LEU A 423 11.78 5.54 -21.95
N THR A 424 11.54 6.73 -21.37
CA THR A 424 10.24 7.40 -21.48
C THR A 424 9.89 7.85 -22.91
N LYS A 425 10.86 7.88 -23.83
CA LYS A 425 10.61 8.10 -25.27
C LYS A 425 10.12 6.82 -25.97
N ILE A 426 10.32 5.66 -25.36
CA ILE A 426 9.89 4.35 -25.85
C ILE A 426 8.47 4.05 -25.35
N ALA A 427 8.24 4.14 -24.03
CA ALA A 427 6.96 3.89 -23.36
C ALA A 427 6.91 4.58 -21.99
N PRO A 428 5.72 4.77 -21.38
CA PRO A 428 5.61 5.10 -19.96
C PRO A 428 6.57 4.25 -19.12
N THR A 429 7.39 4.90 -18.29
CA THR A 429 8.47 4.23 -17.55
C THR A 429 8.34 4.58 -16.08
N ILE A 430 8.16 3.59 -15.21
CA ILE A 430 8.18 3.82 -13.75
C ILE A 430 9.57 3.47 -13.19
N ALA A 431 10.02 4.26 -12.21
CA ALA A 431 11.28 4.07 -11.49
C ALA A 431 11.03 3.89 -9.99
N GLN A 432 12.08 3.61 -9.20
CA GLN A 432 11.97 3.60 -7.74
C GLN A 432 11.49 4.93 -7.16
N SER A 433 10.94 4.91 -5.94
CA SER A 433 10.65 6.13 -5.18
C SER A 433 11.95 6.92 -4.89
N GLY A 434 11.82 8.24 -4.85
CA GLY A 434 12.91 9.15 -4.48
C GLY A 434 13.18 9.22 -2.96
N GLU A 435 12.38 8.52 -2.17
CA GLU A 435 12.50 8.43 -0.70
C GLU A 435 13.57 7.42 -0.25
N TYR A 436 14.05 6.57 -1.17
CA TYR A 436 15.01 5.52 -0.88
C TYR A 436 16.30 5.71 -1.69
N ILE A 437 17.42 5.24 -1.14
CA ILE A 437 18.67 5.08 -1.90
C ILE A 437 18.46 4.10 -3.08
N ASP A 438 19.35 4.15 -4.07
CA ASP A 438 19.26 3.21 -5.20
C ASP A 438 19.38 1.77 -4.69
N TYR A 439 18.43 0.91 -5.11
CA TYR A 439 18.26 -0.47 -4.63
C TYR A 439 17.88 -0.63 -3.14
N GLY A 440 17.56 0.47 -2.43
CA GLY A 440 17.13 0.43 -1.02
C GLY A 440 15.62 0.42 -0.80
N MET A 441 14.83 0.54 -1.87
CA MET A 441 13.37 0.50 -1.80
C MET A 441 12.91 -0.86 -1.28
N SER A 442 12.05 -0.89 -0.25
CA SER A 442 11.58 -2.15 0.33
C SER A 442 10.73 -2.97 -0.64
N TRP A 443 10.66 -4.29 -0.45
CA TRP A 443 9.86 -5.16 -1.31
C TRP A 443 8.36 -4.83 -1.25
N GLN A 444 7.90 -4.34 -0.10
CA GLN A 444 6.54 -3.85 0.09
C GLN A 444 6.24 -2.68 -0.85
N GLU A 445 7.08 -1.66 -0.79
CA GLU A 445 6.88 -0.45 -1.59
C GLU A 445 7.08 -0.73 -3.07
N GLN A 446 8.04 -1.59 -3.43
CA GLN A 446 8.20 -2.05 -4.82
C GLN A 446 6.90 -2.70 -5.32
N THR A 447 6.33 -3.62 -4.53
CA THR A 447 5.11 -4.35 -4.89
C THR A 447 3.91 -3.41 -4.99
N ARG A 448 3.75 -2.49 -4.04
CA ARG A 448 2.69 -1.47 -4.02
C ARG A 448 2.79 -0.51 -5.20
N LEU A 449 3.98 0.00 -5.52
CA LEU A 449 4.18 0.94 -6.63
C LEU A 449 3.91 0.27 -7.99
N ILE A 450 4.39 -0.97 -8.17
CA ILE A 450 4.11 -1.76 -9.37
C ILE A 450 2.61 -2.08 -9.46
N GLY A 451 2.00 -2.49 -8.36
CA GLY A 451 0.56 -2.73 -8.27
C GLY A 451 -0.26 -1.49 -8.64
N LEU A 452 0.14 -0.32 -8.14
CA LEU A 452 -0.48 0.96 -8.48
C LEU A 452 -0.40 1.24 -9.98
N ALA A 453 0.79 1.14 -10.58
CA ALA A 453 1.00 1.37 -12.02
C ALA A 453 0.13 0.48 -12.91
N LEU A 454 -0.29 -0.68 -12.40
CA LEU A 454 -1.08 -1.69 -13.09
C LEU A 454 -2.57 -1.65 -12.72
N GLY A 455 -3.00 -0.66 -11.93
CA GLY A 455 -4.38 -0.54 -11.47
C GLY A 455 -4.81 -1.62 -10.48
N ARG A 456 -3.85 -2.22 -9.77
CA ARG A 456 -4.01 -3.39 -8.87
C ARG A 456 -3.44 -3.13 -7.47
N PHE A 457 -3.50 -1.89 -6.98
CA PHE A 457 -2.94 -1.50 -5.68
C PHE A 457 -3.47 -2.36 -4.51
N GLU A 458 -4.78 -2.58 -4.39
CA GLU A 458 -5.33 -3.43 -3.31
C GLU A 458 -4.90 -4.90 -3.39
N GLN A 459 -4.64 -5.41 -4.60
CA GLN A 459 -4.12 -6.76 -4.76
C GLN A 459 -2.67 -6.81 -4.26
N ALA A 460 -1.85 -5.84 -4.67
CA ALA A 460 -0.48 -5.70 -4.18
C ALA A 460 -0.43 -5.51 -2.66
N ASP A 461 -1.23 -4.60 -2.10
CA ASP A 461 -1.24 -4.32 -0.66
C ASP A 461 -1.67 -5.53 0.17
N ARG A 462 -2.68 -6.29 -0.28
CA ARG A 462 -3.04 -7.55 0.39
C ARG A 462 -1.91 -8.57 0.38
N MET A 463 -1.24 -8.76 -0.76
CA MET A 463 -0.11 -9.69 -0.85
C MET A 463 1.04 -9.26 0.08
N VAL A 464 1.25 -7.94 0.19
CA VAL A 464 2.19 -7.38 1.17
C VAL A 464 1.77 -7.73 2.60
N SER A 465 0.53 -7.42 2.98
CA SER A 465 0.03 -7.73 4.33
C SER A 465 0.06 -9.23 4.66
N GLU A 466 -0.17 -10.11 3.68
CA GLU A 466 -0.11 -11.56 3.88
C GLU A 466 1.31 -12.03 4.23
N VAL A 467 2.33 -11.51 3.54
CA VAL A 467 3.73 -11.82 3.86
C VAL A 467 4.17 -11.15 5.17
N GLU A 468 3.74 -9.91 5.44
CA GLU A 468 4.00 -9.23 6.73
C GLU A 468 3.42 -10.01 7.91
N ALA A 469 2.20 -10.55 7.79
CA ALA A 469 1.60 -11.40 8.81
C ALA A 469 2.40 -12.69 9.07
N GLN A 470 3.12 -13.22 8.06
CA GLN A 470 4.03 -14.35 8.27
C GLN A 470 5.24 -13.95 9.13
N PHE A 471 5.81 -12.78 8.88
CA PHE A 471 6.89 -12.22 9.70
C PHE A 471 6.43 -11.91 11.13
N GLU A 472 5.25 -11.33 11.32
CA GLU A 472 4.66 -11.12 12.63
C GLU A 472 4.47 -12.45 13.38
N ALA A 473 3.98 -13.48 12.69
CA ALA A 473 3.83 -14.80 13.27
C ALA A 473 5.18 -15.43 13.69
N VAL A 474 6.28 -15.13 12.97
CA VAL A 474 7.64 -15.50 13.39
C VAL A 474 8.04 -14.75 14.67
N GLN A 475 7.81 -13.44 14.73
CA GLN A 475 8.11 -12.63 15.92
C GLN A 475 7.32 -13.10 17.16
N GLU A 476 6.05 -13.47 16.99
CA GLU A 476 5.22 -14.03 18.07
C GLU A 476 5.75 -15.39 18.56
N ARG A 477 6.28 -16.22 17.66
CA ARG A 477 6.91 -17.51 18.01
C ARG A 477 8.26 -17.33 18.71
N HIS A 478 9.02 -16.29 18.35
CA HIS A 478 10.38 -16.04 18.84
C HIS A 478 10.56 -14.63 19.41
N PRO A 479 9.83 -14.27 20.49
CA PRO A 479 9.95 -12.94 21.10
C PRO A 479 11.35 -12.65 21.67
N ASP A 480 12.17 -13.70 21.88
CA ASP A 480 13.56 -13.61 22.32
C ASP A 480 14.51 -13.09 21.23
N TRP A 481 14.11 -13.05 19.96
CA TRP A 481 14.88 -12.45 18.88
C TRP A 481 14.81 -10.92 18.84
N SER A 482 13.78 -10.35 19.46
CA SER A 482 13.54 -8.91 19.48
C SER A 482 14.76 -8.11 19.91
N GLY A 483 15.32 -7.32 18.99
CA GLY A 483 16.47 -6.44 19.22
C GLY A 483 17.83 -7.14 19.27
N LYS A 484 17.89 -8.45 19.00
CA LYS A 484 19.17 -9.17 18.84
C LYS A 484 19.88 -8.72 17.58
N THR A 485 21.21 -8.62 17.61
CA THR A 485 21.96 -8.10 16.46
C THR A 485 22.16 -9.14 15.36
N VAL A 486 21.98 -8.73 14.11
CA VAL A 486 22.27 -9.57 12.93
C VAL A 486 23.20 -8.84 11.97
N VAL A 487 24.25 -9.53 11.51
CA VAL A 487 25.13 -9.04 10.44
C VAL A 487 24.97 -9.95 9.24
N VAL A 488 24.71 -9.36 8.07
CA VAL A 488 24.49 -10.07 6.81
C VAL A 488 25.59 -9.70 5.83
N GLY A 489 26.27 -10.69 5.26
CA GLY A 489 27.33 -10.44 4.29
C GLY A 489 28.06 -11.69 3.83
N ALA A 490 29.26 -11.52 3.29
CA ALA A 490 30.12 -12.61 2.86
C ALA A 490 31.60 -12.20 2.81
N PRO A 491 32.54 -13.13 3.09
CA PRO A 491 33.96 -12.87 2.87
C PRO A 491 34.26 -12.69 1.37
N ARG A 492 35.25 -11.86 1.06
CA ARG A 492 35.81 -11.63 -0.27
C ARG A 492 37.25 -12.13 -0.31
N GLY A 493 37.71 -12.55 -1.49
CA GLY A 493 39.04 -13.19 -1.68
C GLY A 493 40.25 -12.28 -1.44
N ASP A 494 40.06 -10.98 -1.16
CA ASP A 494 41.09 -9.97 -0.93
C ASP A 494 41.29 -9.60 0.55
N GLY A 495 40.82 -10.45 1.48
CA GLY A 495 40.90 -10.20 2.92
C GLY A 495 39.91 -9.16 3.41
N GLN A 496 38.83 -8.97 2.65
CA GLN A 496 37.71 -8.11 3.01
C GLN A 496 36.47 -8.95 3.35
N PHE A 497 35.54 -8.33 4.06
CA PHE A 497 34.20 -8.84 4.28
C PHE A 497 33.22 -7.81 3.72
N ALA A 498 32.44 -8.23 2.73
CA ALA A 498 31.35 -7.43 2.18
C ALA A 498 30.13 -7.58 3.09
N PHE A 499 29.47 -6.48 3.42
CA PHE A 499 28.26 -6.47 4.22
C PHE A 499 27.17 -5.67 3.51
N VAL A 500 25.92 -5.90 3.93
CA VAL A 500 24.77 -5.11 3.51
C VAL A 500 24.26 -4.26 4.67
N ALA A 501 23.87 -3.02 4.38
CA ALA A 501 23.36 -2.05 5.35
C ALA A 501 21.91 -2.37 5.72
N SER A 502 21.36 -1.65 6.71
CA SER A 502 20.00 -1.89 7.23
C SER A 502 18.90 -1.65 6.19
N GLU A 503 19.13 -0.75 5.23
CA GLU A 503 18.16 -0.47 4.16
C GLU A 503 18.14 -1.52 3.04
N ASP A 504 19.14 -2.42 2.94
CA ASP A 504 19.19 -3.47 1.92
C ASP A 504 18.10 -4.53 2.15
N ALA A 505 17.51 -5.00 1.05
CA ALA A 505 16.44 -6.00 1.08
C ALA A 505 16.79 -7.25 1.90
N ARG A 506 18.05 -7.72 1.85
CA ARG A 506 18.51 -8.92 2.58
C ARG A 506 18.57 -8.68 4.08
N SER A 507 19.03 -7.50 4.51
CA SER A 507 19.00 -7.11 5.93
C SER A 507 17.58 -6.98 6.44
N ARG A 508 16.70 -6.37 5.63
CA ARG A 508 15.28 -6.15 5.97
C ARG A 508 14.53 -7.45 6.25
N VAL A 509 14.91 -8.57 5.62
CA VAL A 509 14.31 -9.88 5.93
C VAL A 509 14.49 -10.24 7.41
N PHE A 510 15.71 -10.10 7.93
CA PHE A 510 16.00 -10.45 9.32
C PHE A 510 15.46 -9.40 10.30
N THR A 511 15.47 -8.12 9.96
CA THR A 511 14.84 -7.10 10.82
C THR A 511 13.32 -7.25 10.87
N SER A 512 12.70 -7.72 9.79
CA SER A 512 11.27 -8.10 9.78
C SER A 512 10.96 -9.31 10.67
N MET A 513 11.96 -10.14 11.01
CA MET A 513 11.83 -11.20 12.02
C MET A 513 12.11 -10.71 13.46
N GLY A 514 12.36 -9.42 13.65
CA GLY A 514 12.61 -8.80 14.97
C GLY A 514 14.08 -8.57 15.33
N PHE A 515 15.04 -8.96 14.47
CA PHE A 515 16.45 -8.63 14.69
C PHE A 515 16.75 -7.15 14.45
N ALA A 516 17.92 -6.69 14.88
CA ALA A 516 18.43 -5.35 14.65
C ALA A 516 19.73 -5.39 13.84
N ALA A 517 19.80 -4.63 12.75
CA ALA A 517 21.05 -4.39 12.04
C ALA A 517 21.91 -3.39 12.85
N PRO A 518 23.22 -3.64 13.05
CA PRO A 518 24.05 -2.69 13.79
C PRO A 518 24.25 -1.37 13.03
N GLU A 519 23.93 -0.23 13.66
CA GLU A 519 24.04 1.14 13.10
C GLU A 519 25.43 1.42 12.51
N LYS A 520 26.48 0.77 13.02
CA LYS A 520 27.85 0.97 12.53
C LYS A 520 28.03 0.63 11.06
N PHE A 521 27.27 -0.34 10.54
CA PHE A 521 27.34 -0.71 9.13
C PHE A 521 26.69 0.35 8.24
N ASP A 522 25.63 1.01 8.71
CA ASP A 522 25.01 2.14 8.02
C ASP A 522 25.96 3.34 7.97
N GLU A 523 26.67 3.63 9.08
CA GLU A 523 27.72 4.66 9.09
C GLU A 523 28.84 4.40 8.08
N ILE A 524 29.21 3.13 7.87
CA ILE A 524 30.27 2.74 6.92
C ILE A 524 29.76 2.79 5.48
N ALA A 525 28.52 2.38 5.25
CA ALA A 525 27.91 2.36 3.92
C ALA A 525 27.58 3.77 3.41
N GLY A 526 27.20 4.69 4.30
CA GLY A 526 26.81 6.05 3.92
C GLY A 526 25.58 6.03 3.01
N ASP A 527 25.65 6.65 1.84
CA ASP A 527 24.54 6.70 0.86
C ASP A 527 24.43 5.42 0.01
N SER A 528 24.98 4.30 0.47
CA SER A 528 25.01 3.01 -0.22
C SER A 528 24.27 1.94 0.59
N TYR A 529 23.68 0.96 -0.09
CA TYR A 529 23.04 -0.19 0.55
C TYR A 529 24.04 -1.26 1.02
N TRP A 530 25.31 -1.12 0.68
CA TRP A 530 26.37 -2.10 0.98
C TRP A 530 27.71 -1.43 1.23
N GLY A 531 28.62 -2.17 1.86
CA GLY A 531 30.00 -1.76 2.04
C GLY A 531 30.96 -2.94 2.23
N ASN A 532 32.23 -2.62 2.46
CA ASN A 532 33.24 -3.62 2.83
C ASN A 532 34.02 -3.16 4.04
N ILE A 533 34.42 -4.12 4.87
CA ILE A 533 35.41 -3.91 5.92
C ILE A 533 36.62 -4.81 5.67
N SER A 534 37.81 -4.36 6.12
CA SER A 534 38.97 -5.24 6.22
C SER A 534 38.71 -6.31 7.29
N LEU A 535 39.20 -7.54 7.10
CA LEU A 535 39.16 -8.55 8.18
C LEU A 535 39.93 -8.11 9.43
N GLU A 536 40.82 -7.11 9.36
CA GLU A 536 41.39 -6.49 10.56
C GLU A 536 40.33 -5.81 11.46
N GLN A 537 39.16 -5.50 10.90
CA GLN A 537 37.97 -4.98 11.60
C GLN A 537 36.91 -6.06 11.83
N ALA A 538 37.26 -7.35 11.73
CA ALA A 538 36.30 -8.46 11.87
C ALA A 538 35.58 -8.48 13.23
N ASN A 539 36.09 -7.77 14.24
CA ASN A 539 35.38 -7.56 15.50
C ASN A 539 34.03 -6.83 15.34
N LEU A 540 33.80 -6.13 14.21
CA LEU A 540 32.50 -5.55 13.86
C LEU A 540 31.47 -6.61 13.44
N LEU A 541 31.91 -7.81 13.07
CA LEU A 541 31.05 -8.93 12.69
C LEU A 541 30.52 -9.71 13.91
N GLU A 542 30.95 -9.35 15.13
CA GLU A 542 30.40 -9.93 16.35
C GLU A 542 28.96 -9.46 16.55
N ALA A 543 28.03 -10.39 16.40
CA ALA A 543 26.60 -10.18 16.51
C ALA A 543 25.93 -11.38 17.20
N ASP A 544 24.66 -11.25 17.57
CA ASP A 544 23.88 -12.42 18.02
C ASP A 544 23.75 -13.47 16.90
N LEU A 545 23.67 -13.04 15.63
CA LEU A 545 23.62 -13.90 14.45
C LEU A 545 24.50 -13.34 13.32
N LEU A 546 25.35 -14.19 12.74
CA LEU A 546 26.11 -13.87 11.51
C LEU A 546 25.54 -14.66 10.33
N VAL A 547 24.97 -13.96 9.35
CA VAL A 547 24.42 -14.56 8.14
C VAL A 547 25.43 -14.43 7.01
N ILE A 548 25.84 -15.58 6.47
CA ILE A 548 26.69 -15.67 5.30
C ILE A 548 25.83 -16.08 4.11
N HIS A 549 25.71 -15.20 3.13
CA HIS A 549 24.93 -15.42 1.91
C HIS A 549 25.84 -15.32 0.67
N GLN A 550 25.30 -15.44 -0.54
CA GLN A 550 26.08 -15.41 -1.78
C GLN A 550 27.16 -16.49 -1.85
N MET A 551 26.86 -17.66 -1.31
CA MET A 551 27.84 -18.73 -1.13
C MET A 551 28.37 -19.28 -2.45
N GLN A 552 27.64 -19.12 -3.56
CA GLN A 552 28.12 -19.41 -4.91
C GLN A 552 29.33 -18.57 -5.34
N TRP A 553 29.59 -17.45 -4.67
CA TRP A 553 30.72 -16.55 -4.95
C TRP A 553 31.77 -16.52 -3.82
N VAL A 554 31.59 -17.32 -2.77
CA VAL A 554 32.58 -17.47 -1.69
C VAL A 554 33.62 -18.52 -2.08
N GLU A 555 34.81 -18.07 -2.47
CA GLU A 555 35.92 -18.98 -2.78
C GLU A 555 36.30 -19.80 -1.54
N GLY A 556 36.28 -21.13 -1.65
CA GLY A 556 36.49 -22.04 -0.50
C GLY A 556 35.21 -22.41 0.26
N GLY A 557 34.06 -21.86 -0.11
CA GLY A 557 32.76 -22.16 0.51
C GLY A 557 32.76 -21.91 2.01
N ARG A 558 32.06 -22.75 2.80
CA ARG A 558 31.96 -22.58 4.26
C ARG A 558 33.33 -22.56 4.97
N ALA A 559 34.33 -23.27 4.43
CA ALA A 559 35.68 -23.30 5.00
C ALA A 559 36.35 -21.92 4.97
N ALA A 560 35.98 -21.04 4.03
CA ALA A 560 36.47 -19.67 3.98
C ALA A 560 36.05 -18.80 5.19
N VAL A 561 35.08 -19.27 5.97
CA VAL A 561 34.66 -18.64 7.23
C VAL A 561 35.13 -19.48 8.42
N LEU A 562 34.91 -20.80 8.38
CA LEU A 562 35.14 -21.69 9.50
C LEU A 562 36.64 -21.97 9.77
N GLU A 563 37.49 -21.89 8.74
CA GLU A 563 38.93 -22.18 8.84
C GLU A 563 39.80 -20.91 8.68
N ASP A 564 39.20 -19.76 8.36
CA ASP A 564 39.94 -18.50 8.22
C ASP A 564 40.56 -18.08 9.57
N PRO A 565 41.85 -17.66 9.58
CA PRO A 565 42.60 -17.39 10.82
C PRO A 565 42.07 -16.20 11.63
N ILE A 566 41.18 -15.38 11.07
CA ILE A 566 40.54 -14.26 11.75
C ILE A 566 39.09 -14.59 12.06
N LEU A 567 38.30 -15.00 11.06
CA LEU A 567 36.86 -15.25 11.24
C LEU A 567 36.58 -16.40 12.20
N SER A 568 37.37 -17.49 12.16
CA SER A 568 37.21 -18.62 13.09
C SER A 568 37.46 -18.27 14.56
N LEU A 569 38.06 -17.10 14.84
CA LEU A 569 38.30 -16.61 16.20
C LEU A 569 37.14 -15.79 16.78
N LEU A 570 36.16 -15.40 15.95
CA LEU A 570 34.98 -14.66 16.39
C LEU A 570 34.08 -15.55 17.25
N LYS A 571 33.48 -14.97 18.30
CA LYS A 571 32.58 -15.70 19.19
C LYS A 571 31.34 -16.20 18.45
N VAL A 572 30.77 -15.37 17.59
CA VAL A 572 29.63 -15.76 16.75
C VAL A 572 29.93 -17.04 15.92
N VAL A 573 31.19 -17.23 15.51
CA VAL A 573 31.63 -18.46 14.81
C VAL A 573 31.88 -19.62 15.79
N GLN A 574 32.57 -19.37 16.90
CA GLN A 574 32.87 -20.39 17.91
C GLN A 574 31.63 -20.95 18.62
N GLU A 575 30.58 -20.14 18.74
CA GLU A 575 29.29 -20.50 19.34
C GLU A 575 28.32 -21.09 18.30
N GLY A 576 28.74 -21.30 17.05
CA GLY A 576 27.90 -21.91 16.02
C GLY A 576 26.77 -21.02 15.50
N ARG A 577 26.79 -19.72 15.83
CA ARG A 577 25.76 -18.74 15.48
C ARG A 577 25.94 -18.15 14.07
N VAL A 578 26.46 -18.97 13.16
CA VAL A 578 26.66 -18.62 11.76
C VAL A 578 25.64 -19.36 10.92
N LEU A 579 24.86 -18.61 10.15
CA LEU A 579 23.87 -19.15 9.23
C LEU A 579 24.39 -19.02 7.79
N PHE A 580 24.77 -20.14 7.18
CA PHE A 580 25.20 -20.20 5.77
C PHE A 580 23.99 -20.42 4.87
N ILE A 581 23.58 -19.40 4.14
CA ILE A 581 22.44 -19.49 3.23
C ILE A 581 22.99 -19.87 1.85
N GLU A 582 22.51 -21.01 1.33
CA GLU A 582 23.04 -21.66 0.13
C GLU A 582 21.90 -22.16 -0.77
N GLY A 583 22.16 -22.24 -2.08
CA GLY A 583 21.22 -22.81 -3.04
C GLY A 583 19.93 -21.99 -3.17
N PRO A 584 18.77 -22.63 -3.38
CA PRO A 584 17.50 -21.92 -3.62
C PRO A 584 17.10 -20.92 -2.53
N GLN A 585 17.52 -21.15 -1.29
CA GLN A 585 17.25 -20.23 -0.17
C GLN A 585 18.06 -18.93 -0.29
N ASP A 586 19.30 -19.03 -0.78
CA ASP A 586 20.17 -17.87 -1.03
C ASP A 586 19.67 -17.08 -2.22
N ASP A 587 19.20 -17.77 -3.26
CA ASP A 587 18.55 -17.14 -4.41
C ASP A 587 17.30 -16.37 -3.98
N ALA A 588 16.44 -16.98 -3.15
CA ALA A 588 15.22 -16.36 -2.64
C ALA A 588 15.50 -15.15 -1.74
N LEU A 589 16.50 -15.23 -0.87
CA LEU A 589 16.95 -14.10 -0.03
C LEU A 589 17.49 -12.95 -0.87
N GLN A 590 18.28 -13.24 -1.91
CA GLN A 590 18.82 -12.22 -2.81
C GLN A 590 17.71 -11.50 -3.59
N PHE A 591 16.68 -12.22 -4.02
CA PHE A 591 15.50 -11.63 -4.65
C PHE A 591 14.71 -10.75 -3.68
N GLY A 592 14.43 -11.26 -2.48
CA GLY A 592 13.71 -10.55 -1.44
C GLY A 592 12.39 -9.95 -1.91
N THR A 593 11.55 -10.71 -2.59
CA THR A 593 10.30 -10.24 -3.21
C THR A 593 9.07 -10.84 -2.52
N VAL A 594 7.89 -10.32 -2.85
CA VAL A 594 6.61 -10.85 -2.36
C VAL A 594 6.42 -12.36 -2.64
N LEU A 595 7.02 -12.91 -3.71
CA LEU A 595 6.98 -14.36 -4.00
C LEU A 595 8.14 -15.13 -3.37
N SER A 596 9.34 -14.55 -3.33
CA SER A 596 10.52 -15.26 -2.84
C SER A 596 10.56 -15.36 -1.31
N LEU A 597 9.98 -14.39 -0.60
CA LEU A 597 10.00 -14.36 0.86
C LEU A 597 9.11 -15.44 1.48
N GLU A 598 7.95 -15.72 0.90
CA GLU A 598 7.10 -16.84 1.34
C GLU A 598 7.86 -18.17 1.25
N TYR A 599 8.58 -18.39 0.12
CA TYR A 599 9.44 -19.56 -0.05
C TYR A 599 10.59 -19.60 0.97
N PHE A 600 11.21 -18.45 1.25
CA PHE A 600 12.35 -18.33 2.15
C PHE A 600 11.99 -18.64 3.62
N LEU A 601 10.87 -18.11 4.10
CA LEU A 601 10.45 -18.21 5.51
C LEU A 601 10.28 -19.65 5.97
N ASP A 602 9.62 -20.49 5.16
CA ASP A 602 9.37 -21.90 5.45
C ASP A 602 10.66 -22.72 5.69
N GLN A 603 11.77 -22.30 5.08
CA GLN A 603 13.03 -23.04 5.10
C GLN A 603 14.03 -22.52 6.13
N ILE A 604 13.98 -21.22 6.44
CA ILE A 604 15.04 -20.57 7.23
C ILE A 604 14.75 -20.55 8.73
N GLU A 605 13.48 -20.47 9.14
CA GLU A 605 13.11 -20.29 10.54
C GLU A 605 13.69 -21.38 11.46
N PRO A 606 13.59 -22.69 11.14
CA PRO A 606 14.17 -23.74 11.99
C PRO A 606 15.70 -23.64 12.11
N ARG A 607 16.36 -23.12 11.06
CA ARG A 607 17.82 -22.97 11.01
C ARG A 607 18.30 -21.78 11.84
N ILE A 608 17.52 -20.69 11.86
CA ILE A 608 17.78 -19.58 12.78
C ILE A 608 17.61 -20.06 14.21
N VAL A 609 16.52 -20.78 14.54
CA VAL A 609 16.35 -21.37 15.88
C VAL A 609 17.56 -22.21 16.30
N ALA A 610 18.05 -23.07 15.39
CA ALA A 610 19.24 -23.88 15.61
C ALA A 610 20.52 -23.05 15.80
N ALA A 611 20.71 -21.96 15.05
CA ALA A 611 21.88 -21.10 15.21
C ALA A 611 21.82 -20.27 16.51
N MET A 612 20.62 -19.86 16.93
CA MET A 612 20.41 -18.96 18.07
C MET A 612 20.57 -19.65 19.43
N ASP A 613 20.64 -20.99 19.48
CA ASP A 613 20.88 -21.72 20.73
C ASP A 613 22.34 -21.58 21.24
N GLY A 614 23.26 -21.20 20.36
CA GLY A 614 24.68 -21.04 20.67
C GLY A 614 25.43 -22.36 20.94
N ASP A 615 24.91 -23.50 20.48
CA ASP A 615 25.57 -24.80 20.54
C ASP A 615 26.09 -25.19 19.14
N PRO A 616 27.43 -25.20 18.92
CA PRO A 616 28.03 -25.65 17.67
C PRO A 616 27.70 -27.11 17.30
N ALA A 617 27.18 -27.92 18.23
CA ALA A 617 26.72 -29.27 17.95
C ALA A 617 25.31 -29.32 17.33
N THR A 618 24.53 -28.24 17.41
CA THR A 618 23.21 -28.14 16.77
C THR A 618 23.39 -27.84 15.28
N GLU A 619 22.76 -28.66 14.42
CA GLU A 619 22.91 -28.57 12.98
C GLU A 619 22.05 -27.44 12.38
N ALA A 620 22.53 -26.20 12.46
CA ALA A 620 21.90 -25.04 11.81
C ALA A 620 22.12 -25.00 10.28
N ASN A 621 23.12 -25.75 9.80
CA ASN A 621 23.57 -25.75 8.41
C ASN A 621 23.68 -27.18 7.86
N PRO A 622 22.53 -27.86 7.65
CA PRO A 622 22.49 -29.23 7.14
C PRO A 622 23.02 -29.36 5.69
#